data_AF-A0A6B3H329-F1
#
_entry.id   AF-A0A6B3H329-F1
#
_cell.length_a   1.000
_cell.length_b   1.000
_cell.length_c   1.000
_cell.angle_alpha   90.00
_cell.angle_beta   90.00
_cell.angle_gamma   90.00
#
_symmetry.space_group_name_H-M   'P 1'
#
loop_
_entity.id
_entity.type
_entity.pdbx_description
1 polymer ?
#
loop_
_entity_poly.entity_id
_entity_poly.type
_entity_poly.pdbx_seq_one_letter_code
_entity_poly.pdbx_strand_id
1 'polypeptide(L)'
;MAQARTTAEELAQRWAGDPRWKGIERTYSAEDVVRLSGSVREEHTLARRGAERLWRQLHEQDYIHALGALTGGQAVQQVKAGLQAIYLSGWQVAADANLAGHTYPDQSLYPANSVPSVVRRINNALLRADQIATAEDAGDTTDYLAPIVADAEAGFGGPLNAFELTKAMIEAGAAGIHYEDQLASEKKCGHLGGKVLVPTAQHVRTLNAARLA
;
A
#
# COMPACT_ATOMS: atom_id res chain seq x y z
N MET A 1 -29.43 0.94 6.66
CA MET A 1 -29.12 0.16 7.88
C MET A 1 -27.64 0.35 8.15
N ALA A 2 -27.25 0.82 9.34
CA ALA A 2 -25.84 0.91 9.70
C ALA A 2 -25.26 -0.51 9.75
N GLN A 3 -24.15 -0.75 9.05
CA GLN A 3 -23.44 -2.02 9.09
C GLN A 3 -23.02 -2.27 10.54
N ALA A 4 -23.36 -3.44 11.10
CA ALA A 4 -23.07 -3.75 12.50
C ALA A 4 -21.56 -3.62 12.77
N ARG A 5 -21.20 -2.97 13.89
CA ARG A 5 -19.80 -2.75 14.27
C ARG A 5 -19.16 -4.11 14.57
N THR A 6 -18.07 -4.44 13.88
CA THR A 6 -17.32 -5.67 14.15
C THR A 6 -16.88 -5.69 15.61
N THR A 7 -17.26 -6.74 16.34
CA THR A 7 -16.85 -6.91 17.74
C THR A 7 -15.40 -7.41 17.82
N ALA A 8 -14.78 -7.28 19.00
CA ALA A 8 -13.44 -7.82 19.22
C ALA A 8 -13.43 -9.35 19.07
N GLU A 9 -14.49 -10.02 19.51
CA GLU A 9 -14.68 -11.47 19.37
C GLU A 9 -14.77 -11.89 17.90
N GLU A 10 -15.58 -11.20 17.09
CA GLU A 10 -15.70 -11.48 15.65
C GLU A 10 -14.35 -11.28 14.93
N LEU A 11 -13.61 -10.23 15.28
CA LEU A 11 -12.29 -9.96 14.71
C LEU A 11 -11.27 -11.03 15.10
N ALA A 12 -11.24 -11.44 16.37
CA ALA A 12 -10.36 -12.50 16.85
C ALA A 12 -10.68 -13.86 16.18
N GLN A 13 -11.98 -14.20 16.04
CA GLN A 13 -12.41 -15.39 15.33
C GLN A 13 -11.98 -15.36 13.86
N ARG A 14 -12.10 -14.21 13.19
CA ARG A 14 -11.61 -14.05 11.82
C ARG A 14 -10.11 -14.26 11.72
N TRP A 15 -9.31 -13.70 12.64
CA TRP A 15 -7.86 -13.91 12.65
C TRP A 15 -7.47 -15.37 12.85
N ALA A 16 -8.22 -16.11 13.67
CA ALA A 16 -7.97 -17.52 13.92
C ALA A 16 -8.42 -18.44 12.75
N GLY A 17 -9.53 -18.11 12.08
CA GLY A 17 -10.15 -18.98 11.09
C GLY A 17 -9.78 -18.70 9.63
N ASP A 18 -9.42 -17.46 9.28
CA ASP A 18 -9.16 -17.07 7.89
C ASP A 18 -7.71 -17.43 7.47
N PRO A 19 -7.51 -18.25 6.42
CA PRO A 19 -6.19 -18.63 5.93
C PRO A 19 -5.28 -17.44 5.59
N ARG A 20 -5.86 -16.27 5.29
CA ARG A 20 -5.14 -15.01 5.06
C ARG A 20 -4.19 -14.64 6.20
N TRP A 21 -4.48 -15.08 7.43
CA TRP A 21 -3.74 -14.73 8.64
C TRP A 21 -2.91 -15.89 9.21
N LYS A 22 -2.85 -17.03 8.52
CA LYS A 22 -2.03 -18.17 8.95
C LYS A 22 -0.55 -17.74 9.06
N GLY A 23 0.03 -17.90 10.25
CA GLY A 23 1.43 -17.52 10.53
C GLY A 23 1.67 -16.02 10.74
N ILE A 24 0.60 -15.20 10.84
CA ILE A 24 0.72 -13.76 11.09
C ILE A 24 0.60 -13.48 12.59
N GLU A 25 1.70 -13.07 13.21
CA GLU A 25 1.74 -12.64 14.61
C GLU A 25 1.34 -11.16 14.75
N ARG A 26 0.73 -10.82 15.89
CA ARG A 26 0.39 -9.46 16.30
C ARG A 26 0.76 -9.28 17.76
N THR A 27 1.43 -8.18 18.10
CA THR A 27 1.76 -7.87 19.50
C THR A 27 0.66 -7.08 20.22
N TYR A 28 -0.55 -7.06 19.67
CA TYR A 28 -1.72 -6.34 20.17
C TYR A 28 -2.99 -7.18 19.97
N SER A 29 -4.04 -6.83 20.71
CA SER A 29 -5.29 -7.60 20.76
C SER A 29 -6.35 -7.11 19.76
N ALA A 30 -7.43 -7.88 19.58
CA ALA A 30 -8.57 -7.44 18.78
C ALA A 30 -9.31 -6.28 19.46
N GLU A 31 -9.32 -6.26 20.79
CA GLU A 31 -9.85 -5.20 21.63
C GLU A 31 -9.12 -3.88 21.38
N ASP A 32 -7.80 -3.92 21.23
CA ASP A 32 -7.00 -2.74 20.89
C ASP A 32 -7.41 -2.16 19.53
N VAL A 33 -7.63 -3.01 18.52
CA VAL A 33 -8.09 -2.57 17.20
C VAL A 33 -9.47 -1.91 17.28
N VAL A 34 -10.43 -2.55 17.95
CA VAL A 34 -11.79 -2.01 18.10
C VAL A 34 -11.80 -0.69 18.87
N ARG A 35 -10.95 -0.57 19.89
CA ARG A 35 -10.76 0.65 20.68
C ARG A 35 -10.24 1.82 19.84
N LEU A 36 -9.34 1.56 18.89
CA LEU A 36 -8.77 2.58 18.00
C LEU A 36 -9.63 2.89 16.77
N SER A 37 -10.63 2.05 16.45
CA SER A 37 -11.43 2.14 15.23
C SER A 37 -12.47 3.26 15.19
N GLY A 38 -12.66 4.02 16.27
CA GLY A 38 -13.73 5.02 16.36
C GLY A 38 -15.14 4.40 16.34
N SER A 39 -16.16 5.26 16.16
CA SER A 39 -17.58 4.85 16.09
C SER A 39 -18.07 4.58 14.66
N VAL A 40 -17.36 5.10 13.65
CA VAL A 40 -17.69 4.97 12.22
C VAL A 40 -16.47 4.41 11.51
N ARG A 41 -16.70 3.44 10.63
CA ARG A 41 -15.66 2.88 9.75
C ARG A 41 -15.94 3.29 8.32
N GLU A 42 -14.98 3.99 7.72
CA GLU A 42 -15.01 4.28 6.30
C GLU A 42 -14.63 3.02 5.50
N GLU A 43 -15.29 2.82 4.37
CA GLU A 43 -15.03 1.68 3.49
C GLU A 43 -13.92 2.05 2.50
N HIS A 44 -12.87 1.22 2.43
CA HIS A 44 -11.73 1.42 1.54
C HIS A 44 -11.75 0.41 0.40
N THR A 45 -12.76 0.53 -0.47
CA THR A 45 -13.09 -0.45 -1.53
C THR A 45 -11.88 -0.86 -2.39
N LEU A 46 -11.09 0.11 -2.86
CA LEU A 46 -9.94 -0.16 -3.74
C LEU A 46 -8.81 -0.88 -3.01
N ALA A 47 -8.51 -0.48 -1.77
CA ALA A 47 -7.50 -1.16 -0.96
C ALA A 47 -7.93 -2.60 -0.66
N ARG A 48 -9.19 -2.82 -0.26
CA ARG A 48 -9.72 -4.17 -0.01
C ARG A 48 -9.65 -5.05 -1.26
N ARG A 49 -10.25 -4.60 -2.36
CA ARG A 49 -10.27 -5.34 -3.65
C ARG A 49 -8.87 -5.63 -4.15
N GLY A 50 -7.98 -4.64 -4.10
CA GLY A 50 -6.60 -4.76 -4.51
C GLY A 50 -5.82 -5.75 -3.66
N ALA A 51 -5.92 -5.66 -2.33
CA ALA A 51 -5.23 -6.56 -1.41
C ALA A 51 -5.70 -8.01 -1.53
N GLU A 52 -7.01 -8.24 -1.73
CA GLU A 52 -7.58 -9.57 -1.98
C GLU A 52 -7.12 -10.14 -3.32
N ARG A 53 -7.11 -9.33 -4.40
CA ARG A 53 -6.59 -9.75 -5.72
C ARG A 53 -5.10 -10.08 -5.64
N LEU A 54 -4.29 -9.21 -5.02
CA LEU A 54 -2.85 -9.41 -4.86
C LEU A 54 -2.54 -10.69 -4.07
N TRP A 55 -3.21 -10.89 -2.93
CA TRP A 55 -3.04 -12.11 -2.12
C TRP A 55 -3.33 -13.37 -2.93
N ARG A 56 -4.44 -13.38 -3.67
CA ARG A 56 -4.82 -14.50 -4.53
C ARG A 56 -3.79 -14.77 -5.61
N GLN A 57 -3.38 -13.75 -6.36
CA GLN A 57 -2.37 -13.87 -7.42
C GLN A 57 -1.04 -14.42 -6.87
N LEU A 58 -0.62 -14.02 -5.66
CA LEU A 58 0.61 -14.52 -5.03
C LEU A 58 0.54 -16.01 -4.63
N HIS A 59 -0.65 -16.60 -4.56
CA HIS A 59 -0.85 -18.01 -4.22
C HIS A 59 -1.20 -18.88 -5.43
N GLU A 60 -1.80 -18.28 -6.46
CA GLU A 60 -2.28 -18.99 -7.65
C GLU A 60 -1.29 -18.91 -8.83
N GLN A 61 -0.41 -17.92 -8.87
CA GLN A 61 0.56 -17.72 -9.95
C GLN A 61 1.98 -18.06 -9.46
N ASP A 62 2.83 -18.51 -10.39
CA ASP A 62 4.25 -18.79 -10.09
C ASP A 62 4.99 -17.52 -9.62
N TYR A 63 4.68 -16.37 -10.23
CA TYR A 63 5.18 -15.06 -9.85
C TYR A 63 4.30 -13.96 -10.45
N ILE A 64 4.40 -12.75 -9.89
CA ILE A 64 3.80 -11.53 -10.43
C ILE A 64 4.94 -10.55 -10.72
N HIS A 65 5.03 -10.09 -11.96
CA HIS A 65 5.98 -9.04 -12.35
C HIS A 65 5.25 -7.70 -12.48
N ALA A 66 5.95 -6.62 -12.13
CA ALA A 66 5.44 -5.27 -12.19
C ALA A 66 6.56 -4.32 -12.64
N LEU A 67 6.17 -3.14 -13.13
CA LEU A 67 7.08 -2.06 -13.48
C LEU A 67 6.76 -0.84 -12.61
N GLY A 68 7.79 -0.03 -12.32
CA GLY A 68 7.64 1.23 -11.60
C GLY A 68 6.82 2.24 -12.41
N ALA A 69 5.69 2.71 -11.86
CA ALA A 69 4.88 3.78 -12.41
C ALA A 69 4.90 5.01 -11.50
N LEU A 70 5.25 6.17 -12.04
CA LEU A 70 5.19 7.47 -11.35
C LEU A 70 4.05 8.37 -11.84
N THR A 71 3.28 7.91 -12.84
CA THR A 71 2.09 8.59 -13.35
C THR A 71 0.94 7.60 -13.60
N GLY A 72 -0.29 8.11 -13.58
CA GLY A 72 -1.47 7.29 -13.92
C GLY A 72 -1.48 6.81 -15.37
N GLY A 73 -0.92 7.59 -16.32
CA GLY A 73 -0.83 7.20 -17.72
C GLY A 73 0.07 5.98 -17.94
N GLN A 74 1.23 5.95 -17.27
CA GLN A 74 2.11 4.78 -17.27
C GLN A 74 1.39 3.54 -16.74
N ALA A 75 0.69 3.65 -15.60
CA ALA A 75 -0.04 2.54 -15.02
C ALA A 75 -1.14 2.00 -15.95
N VAL A 76 -1.92 2.87 -16.61
CA VAL A 76 -2.92 2.46 -17.60
C VAL A 76 -2.27 1.67 -18.74
N GLN A 77 -1.14 2.13 -19.28
CA GLN A 77 -0.44 1.42 -20.35
C GLN A 77 0.15 0.09 -19.89
N GLN A 78 0.66 0.02 -18.67
CA GLN A 78 1.14 -1.23 -18.06
C GLN A 78 0.03 -2.28 -18.00
N VAL A 79 -1.17 -1.92 -17.54
CA VAL A 79 -2.31 -2.84 -17.49
C VAL A 79 -2.78 -3.23 -18.90
N LYS A 80 -2.88 -2.27 -19.83
CA LYS A 80 -3.22 -2.56 -21.24
C LYS A 80 -2.21 -3.47 -21.93
N ALA A 81 -0.94 -3.41 -21.53
CA ALA A 81 0.11 -4.31 -22.00
C ALA A 81 0.07 -5.70 -21.35
N GLY A 82 -0.86 -5.94 -20.42
CA GLY A 82 -1.11 -7.24 -19.80
C GLY A 82 -0.53 -7.40 -18.38
N LEU A 83 0.13 -6.38 -17.82
CA LEU A 83 0.67 -6.46 -16.46
C LEU A 83 -0.46 -6.58 -15.43
N GLN A 84 -0.23 -7.45 -14.44
CA GLN A 84 -1.22 -7.84 -13.45
C GLN A 84 -1.11 -7.10 -12.13
N ALA A 85 -0.09 -6.25 -11.97
CA ALA A 85 0.16 -5.42 -10.80
C ALA A 85 0.98 -4.18 -11.18
N ILE A 86 0.90 -3.14 -10.34
CA ILE A 86 1.65 -1.89 -10.49
C ILE A 86 2.62 -1.76 -9.32
N TYR A 87 3.87 -1.41 -9.59
CA TYR A 87 4.83 -1.05 -8.56
C TYR A 87 4.94 0.48 -8.50
N LEU A 88 4.87 1.05 -7.30
CA LEU A 88 5.05 2.49 -7.08
C LEU A 88 6.31 2.72 -6.25
N SER A 89 7.38 3.14 -6.93
CA SER A 89 8.71 3.33 -6.35
C SER A 89 8.84 4.66 -5.62
N GLY A 90 9.35 4.63 -4.38
CA GLY A 90 9.68 5.84 -3.60
C GLY A 90 10.79 6.66 -4.27
N TRP A 91 11.78 5.98 -4.87
CA TRP A 91 12.83 6.62 -5.67
C TRP A 91 12.26 7.43 -6.85
N GLN A 92 11.31 6.87 -7.61
CA GLN A 92 10.72 7.59 -8.75
C GLN A 92 9.90 8.81 -8.27
N VAL A 93 9.22 8.68 -7.13
CA VAL A 93 8.50 9.79 -6.50
C VAL A 93 9.47 10.89 -6.04
N ALA A 94 10.57 10.52 -5.37
CA ALA A 94 11.63 11.45 -5.00
C ALA A 94 12.18 12.21 -6.22
N ALA A 95 12.43 11.50 -7.32
CA ALA A 95 13.02 12.09 -8.52
C ALA A 95 12.08 13.07 -9.24
N ASP A 96 10.79 12.72 -9.42
CA ASP A 96 9.96 13.43 -10.42
C ASP A 96 8.45 13.46 -10.13
N ALA A 97 7.97 12.99 -8.98
CA ALA A 97 6.52 12.95 -8.71
C ALA A 97 6.11 13.27 -7.27
N ASN A 98 6.97 13.93 -6.50
CA ASN A 98 6.68 14.29 -5.11
C ASN A 98 6.01 15.66 -4.96
N LEU A 99 5.40 15.87 -3.79
CA LEU A 99 4.60 17.06 -3.50
C LEU A 99 5.42 18.32 -3.18
N ALA A 100 6.73 18.21 -2.99
CA ALA A 100 7.59 19.39 -2.85
C ALA A 100 8.00 19.98 -4.22
N GLY A 101 7.73 19.29 -5.33
CA GLY A 101 8.00 19.79 -6.68
C GLY A 101 9.48 19.94 -7.03
N HIS A 102 10.37 19.36 -6.23
CA HIS A 102 11.81 19.32 -6.46
C HIS A 102 12.25 17.91 -6.85
N THR A 103 13.30 17.83 -7.65
CA THR A 103 14.01 16.57 -7.90
C THR A 103 14.90 16.23 -6.72
N TYR A 104 14.65 15.09 -6.08
CA TYR A 104 15.44 14.60 -4.95
C TYR A 104 16.14 13.28 -5.28
N PRO A 105 17.31 13.03 -4.63
CA PRO A 105 17.81 11.68 -4.49
C PRO A 105 16.92 10.86 -3.53
N ASP A 106 17.07 9.55 -3.58
CA ASP A 106 16.32 8.61 -2.76
C ASP A 106 16.89 8.51 -1.33
N GLN A 107 16.52 9.52 -0.52
CA GLN A 107 16.94 9.70 0.88
C GLN A 107 15.78 10.20 1.77
N SER A 108 14.54 9.82 1.44
CA SER A 108 13.32 10.19 2.19
C SER A 108 13.14 11.71 2.44
N LEU A 109 13.61 12.57 1.53
CA LEU A 109 13.58 14.04 1.67
C LEU A 109 12.20 14.65 1.36
N TYR A 110 11.37 13.95 0.61
CA TYR A 110 10.10 14.47 0.13
C TYR A 110 8.99 14.38 1.20
N PRO A 111 7.91 15.16 1.09
CA PRO A 111 6.79 15.09 2.04
C PRO A 111 6.18 13.69 2.11
N ALA A 112 6.00 13.13 3.31
CA ALA A 112 5.57 11.74 3.52
C ALA A 112 4.25 11.35 2.83
N ASN A 113 3.37 12.32 2.53
CA ASN A 113 2.13 12.12 1.79
C ASN A 113 2.29 12.09 0.25
N SER A 114 3.53 12.14 -0.28
CA SER A 114 3.78 12.12 -1.72
C SER A 114 3.42 10.78 -2.37
N VAL A 115 3.89 9.66 -1.82
CA VAL A 115 3.56 8.34 -2.38
C VAL A 115 2.05 8.06 -2.29
N PRO A 116 1.34 8.30 -1.16
CA PRO A 116 -0.12 8.20 -1.12
C PRO A 116 -0.83 9.03 -2.20
N SER A 117 -0.33 10.24 -2.51
CA SER A 117 -0.88 11.07 -3.59
C SER A 117 -0.76 10.40 -4.95
N VAL A 118 0.38 9.75 -5.23
CA VAL A 118 0.60 9.03 -6.49
C VAL A 118 -0.21 7.72 -6.55
N VAL A 119 -0.38 6.99 -5.44
CA VAL A 119 -1.31 5.86 -5.35
C VAL A 119 -2.71 6.30 -5.77
N ARG A 120 -3.23 7.39 -5.19
CA ARG A 120 -4.55 7.93 -5.53
C ARG A 120 -4.63 8.35 -7.00
N ARG A 121 -3.57 8.96 -7.53
CA ARG A 121 -3.48 9.37 -8.94
C ARG A 121 -3.55 8.17 -9.89
N ILE A 122 -2.84 7.09 -9.58
CA ILE A 122 -2.86 5.85 -10.36
C ILE A 122 -4.27 5.23 -10.33
N ASN A 123 -4.85 5.06 -9.15
CA ASN A 123 -6.20 4.53 -9.00
C ASN A 123 -7.25 5.35 -9.77
N ASN A 124 -7.15 6.68 -9.75
CA ASN A 124 -8.02 7.56 -10.54
C ASN A 124 -7.88 7.33 -12.05
N ALA A 125 -6.67 7.09 -12.54
CA ALA A 125 -6.43 6.82 -13.96
C ALA A 125 -6.97 5.46 -14.38
N LEU A 126 -6.77 4.42 -13.56
CA LEU A 126 -7.31 3.09 -13.80
C LEU A 126 -8.84 3.08 -13.77
N LEU A 127 -9.46 3.77 -12.79
CA LEU A 127 -10.91 3.96 -12.75
C LEU A 127 -11.45 4.66 -14.01
N ARG A 128 -10.74 5.66 -14.53
CA ARG A 128 -11.15 6.33 -15.76
C ARG A 128 -11.07 5.39 -16.97
N ALA A 129 -10.02 4.57 -17.04
CA ALA A 129 -9.88 3.59 -18.12
C ALA A 129 -10.99 2.53 -18.05
N ASP A 130 -11.30 2.04 -16.86
CA ASP A 130 -12.41 1.11 -16.58
C ASP A 130 -13.78 1.68 -16.98
N GLN A 131 -14.05 2.95 -16.63
CA GLN A 131 -15.27 3.66 -17.03
C GLN A 131 -15.42 3.78 -18.55
N ILE A 132 -14.33 4.07 -19.26
CA ILE A 132 -14.33 4.19 -20.72
C ILE A 132 -14.58 2.82 -21.34
N ALA A 133 -13.86 1.78 -20.91
CA ALA A 133 -14.05 0.42 -21.40
C ALA A 133 -15.49 -0.05 -21.20
N THR A 134 -16.05 0.16 -20.01
CA THR A 134 -17.45 -0.17 -19.70
C THR A 134 -18.45 0.56 -20.60
N ALA A 135 -18.16 1.81 -20.98
CA ALA A 135 -19.08 2.63 -21.77
C ALA A 135 -18.98 2.39 -23.29
N GLU A 136 -17.78 2.10 -23.80
CA GLU A 136 -17.48 2.12 -25.24
C GLU A 136 -17.22 0.73 -25.83
N ASP A 137 -16.73 -0.23 -25.04
CA ASP A 137 -16.30 -1.54 -25.53
C ASP A 137 -16.89 -2.69 -24.71
N ALA A 138 -18.05 -3.19 -25.14
CA ALA A 138 -18.71 -4.33 -24.52
C ALA A 138 -17.89 -5.64 -24.57
N GLY A 139 -16.80 -5.69 -25.35
CA GLY A 139 -15.89 -6.82 -25.45
C GLY A 139 -14.60 -6.70 -24.63
N ASP A 140 -14.30 -5.52 -24.04
CA ASP A 140 -13.11 -5.36 -23.20
C ASP A 140 -13.29 -6.13 -21.88
N THR A 141 -12.42 -7.12 -21.67
CA THR A 141 -12.40 -7.97 -20.47
C THR A 141 -11.27 -7.61 -19.51
N THR A 142 -10.57 -6.51 -19.77
CA THR A 142 -9.43 -6.06 -18.98
C THR A 142 -9.86 -5.66 -17.57
N ASP A 143 -9.31 -6.30 -16.54
CA ASP A 143 -9.44 -5.84 -15.16
C ASP A 143 -8.44 -4.71 -14.88
N TYR A 144 -8.84 -3.48 -15.25
CA TYR A 144 -8.04 -2.26 -15.15
C TYR A 144 -7.54 -1.95 -13.74
N LEU A 145 -8.28 -2.35 -12.71
CA LEU A 145 -7.98 -2.04 -11.31
C LEU A 145 -6.96 -3.03 -10.75
N ALA A 146 -5.76 -3.01 -11.34
CA ALA A 146 -4.61 -3.80 -10.92
C ALA A 146 -4.12 -3.37 -9.52
N PRO A 147 -3.70 -4.33 -8.67
CA PRO A 147 -3.17 -4.02 -7.33
C PRO A 147 -1.91 -3.17 -7.40
N ILE A 148 -1.84 -2.14 -6.57
CA ILE A 148 -0.68 -1.26 -6.43
C ILE A 148 0.13 -1.71 -5.21
N VAL A 149 1.39 -2.05 -5.40
CA VAL A 149 2.38 -2.26 -4.33
C VAL A 149 3.21 -0.99 -4.20
N ALA A 150 3.13 -0.31 -3.06
CA ALA A 150 3.71 1.01 -2.84
C ALA A 150 4.85 1.00 -1.82
N ASP A 151 5.83 1.87 -2.08
CA ASP A 151 6.99 2.11 -1.23
C ASP A 151 6.65 3.04 -0.06
N ALA A 152 6.77 2.54 1.18
CA ALA A 152 6.61 3.33 2.39
C ALA A 152 7.96 3.73 3.03
N GLU A 153 9.07 3.55 2.31
CA GLU A 153 10.41 3.88 2.77
C GLU A 153 10.70 3.19 4.13
N ALA A 154 11.38 3.88 5.03
CA ALA A 154 11.51 3.49 6.44
C ALA A 154 10.36 4.04 7.34
N GLY A 155 9.28 4.55 6.74
CA GLY A 155 8.13 5.10 7.48
C GLY A 155 8.27 6.56 7.96
N PHE A 156 9.24 7.33 7.45
CA PHE A 156 9.41 8.77 7.71
C PHE A 156 9.52 9.18 9.18
N GLY A 157 9.97 8.27 10.06
CA GLY A 157 10.16 8.56 11.47
C GLY A 157 9.97 7.34 12.36
N GLY A 158 9.13 7.50 13.39
CA GLY A 158 8.81 6.44 14.35
C GLY A 158 7.56 5.63 14.00
N PRO A 159 7.09 4.76 14.91
CA PRO A 159 5.91 3.92 14.70
C PRO A 159 4.63 4.69 14.38
N LEU A 160 4.44 5.90 14.93
CA LEU A 160 3.28 6.74 14.62
C LEU A 160 3.33 7.28 13.19
N ASN A 161 4.51 7.62 12.67
CA ASN A 161 4.68 8.01 11.28
C ASN A 161 4.36 6.84 10.34
N ALA A 162 4.82 5.63 10.68
CA ALA A 162 4.51 4.41 9.93
C ALA A 162 3.01 4.09 9.94
N PHE A 163 2.33 4.25 11.09
CA PHE A 163 0.88 4.07 11.24
C PHE A 163 0.11 5.04 10.33
N GLU A 164 0.38 6.34 10.42
CA GLU A 164 -0.30 7.35 9.58
C GLU A 164 0.00 7.17 8.10
N LEU A 165 1.23 6.79 7.73
CA LEU A 165 1.58 6.50 6.35
C LEU A 165 0.82 5.28 5.81
N THR A 166 0.74 4.18 6.58
CA THR A 166 -0.04 3.01 6.16
C THR A 166 -1.51 3.37 5.98
N LYS A 167 -2.09 4.11 6.92
CA LYS A 167 -3.47 4.60 6.82
C LYS A 167 -3.69 5.42 5.54
N ALA A 168 -2.81 6.38 5.25
CA ALA A 168 -2.88 7.20 4.04
C ALA A 168 -2.76 6.37 2.75
N MET A 169 -1.93 5.32 2.74
CA MET A 169 -1.81 4.39 1.61
C MET A 169 -3.09 3.57 1.40
N ILE A 170 -3.72 3.08 2.48
CA ILE A 170 -4.99 2.36 2.45
C ILE A 170 -6.11 3.27 1.93
N GLU A 171 -6.22 4.49 2.45
CA GLU A 171 -7.18 5.49 1.99
C GLU A 171 -7.01 5.83 0.49
N ALA A 172 -5.76 5.90 0.04
CA ALA A 172 -5.43 6.10 -1.37
C ALA A 172 -5.73 4.88 -2.27
N GLY A 173 -5.88 3.69 -1.68
CA GLY A 173 -6.23 2.45 -2.37
C GLY A 173 -5.03 1.56 -2.73
N ALA A 174 -3.96 1.57 -1.95
CA ALA A 174 -2.85 0.64 -2.13
C ALA A 174 -3.27 -0.80 -1.76
N ALA A 175 -2.76 -1.79 -2.50
CA ALA A 175 -3.01 -3.21 -2.28
C ALA A 175 -1.95 -3.86 -1.38
N GLY A 176 -0.71 -3.39 -1.49
CA GLY A 176 0.43 -3.83 -0.70
C GLY A 176 1.35 -2.66 -0.41
N ILE A 177 2.06 -2.73 0.71
CA ILE A 177 2.98 -1.69 1.17
C ILE A 177 4.24 -2.40 1.66
N HIS A 178 5.41 -1.89 1.29
CA HIS A 178 6.68 -2.39 1.83
C HIS A 178 7.38 -1.33 2.67
N TYR A 179 8.02 -1.79 3.75
CA TYR A 179 8.84 -1.00 4.67
C TYR A 179 10.25 -1.58 4.69
N GLU A 180 11.25 -0.74 4.92
CA GLU A 180 12.64 -1.16 5.12
C GLU A 180 13.17 -0.84 6.52
N ASP A 181 14.26 -1.49 6.91
CA ASP A 181 14.88 -1.44 8.24
C ASP A 181 16.07 -0.47 8.33
N GLN A 182 16.08 0.55 7.48
CA GLN A 182 17.03 1.65 7.57
C GLN A 182 16.54 2.75 8.54
N LEU A 183 17.47 3.54 9.06
CA LEU A 183 17.16 4.75 9.82
C LEU A 183 16.54 5.79 8.88
N ALA A 184 15.29 6.19 9.13
CA ALA A 184 14.54 7.08 8.24
C ALA A 184 15.23 8.42 7.92
N SER A 185 15.96 9.01 8.87
CA SER A 185 16.69 10.27 8.66
C SER A 185 17.96 10.12 7.83
N GLU A 186 18.46 8.90 7.67
CA GLU A 186 19.66 8.55 6.90
C GLU A 186 19.35 7.46 5.87
N LYS A 187 18.09 7.43 5.40
CA LYS A 187 17.63 6.44 4.43
C LYS A 187 18.41 6.61 3.13
N LYS A 188 18.73 5.49 2.49
CA LYS A 188 19.33 5.51 1.15
C LYS A 188 18.72 4.44 0.26
N CYS A 189 18.76 4.68 -1.05
CA CYS A 189 18.51 3.64 -2.05
C CYS A 189 19.35 2.39 -1.75
N GLY A 190 18.77 1.20 -1.93
CA GLY A 190 19.41 -0.09 -1.62
C GLY A 190 20.77 -0.33 -2.31
N HIS A 191 21.02 0.35 -3.43
CA HIS A 191 22.25 0.27 -4.23
C HIS A 191 23.31 1.32 -3.86
N LEU A 192 23.03 2.23 -2.92
CA LEU A 192 23.98 3.23 -2.45
C LEU A 192 24.73 2.75 -1.20
N GLY A 193 25.99 3.18 -1.06
CA GLY A 193 26.77 2.97 0.16
C GLY A 193 26.32 3.88 1.32
N GLY A 194 26.72 3.54 2.55
CA GLY A 194 26.44 4.36 3.74
C GLY A 194 25.05 4.18 4.36
N LYS A 195 24.40 3.04 4.12
CA LYS A 195 23.13 2.66 4.75
C LYS A 195 23.32 2.45 6.26
N VAL A 196 22.37 2.92 7.05
CA VAL A 196 22.37 2.74 8.52
C VAL A 196 21.14 1.92 8.91
N LEU A 197 21.36 0.72 9.46
CA LEU A 197 20.27 -0.14 9.93
C LEU A 197 19.77 0.29 11.31
N VAL A 198 18.48 0.07 11.55
CA VAL A 198 17.91 0.11 12.90
C VAL A 198 18.00 -1.27 13.55
N PRO A 199 17.89 -1.37 14.90
CA PRO A 199 17.78 -2.68 15.55
C PRO A 199 16.57 -3.47 15.04
N THR A 200 16.67 -4.81 14.95
CA THR A 200 15.57 -5.68 14.50
C THR A 200 14.25 -5.41 15.23
N ALA A 201 14.30 -5.23 16.56
CA ALA A 201 13.12 -4.92 17.36
C ALA A 201 12.45 -3.60 16.96
N GLN A 202 13.21 -2.61 16.47
CA GLN A 202 12.64 -1.37 15.95
C GLN A 202 11.88 -1.62 14.65
N HIS A 203 12.43 -2.39 13.72
CA HIS A 203 11.72 -2.71 12.48
C HIS A 203 10.47 -3.57 12.73
N VAL A 204 10.51 -4.51 13.69
CA VAL A 204 9.32 -5.25 14.14
C VAL A 204 8.24 -4.31 14.69
N ARG A 205 8.60 -3.24 15.40
CA ARG A 205 7.63 -2.20 15.83
C ARG A 205 7.03 -1.45 14.64
N THR A 206 7.82 -1.12 13.63
CA THR A 206 7.33 -0.51 12.38
C THR A 206 6.32 -1.42 11.67
N LEU A 207 6.64 -2.71 11.52
CA LEU A 207 5.74 -3.69 10.90
C LEU A 207 4.44 -3.90 11.70
N ASN A 208 4.51 -3.91 13.04
CA ASN A 208 3.33 -3.99 13.89
C ASN A 208 2.47 -2.72 13.78
N ALA A 209 3.08 -1.54 13.71
CA ALA A 209 2.35 -0.28 13.52
C ALA A 209 1.65 -0.25 12.15
N ALA A 210 2.32 -0.69 11.10
CA ALA A 210 1.72 -0.83 9.77
C ALA A 210 0.58 -1.85 9.73
N ARG A 211 0.67 -2.97 10.46
CA ARG A 211 -0.42 -3.96 10.55
C ARG A 211 -1.61 -3.46 11.38
N LEU A 212 -1.38 -2.54 12.31
CA LEU A 212 -2.39 -1.98 13.21
C LEU A 212 -3.25 -0.90 12.54
N ALA A 213 -2.65 -0.14 11.62
CA ALA A 213 -3.32 0.87 10.79
C ALA A 213 -4.34 0.24 9.83
#